data_AF-A0A962T1I5-F1
#
_entry.id   AF-A0A962T1I5-F1
#
_cell.length_a   1.000
_cell.length_b   1.000
_cell.length_c   1.000
_cell.angle_alpha   90.00
_cell.angle_beta   90.00
_cell.angle_gamma   90.00
#
_symmetry.space_group_name_H-M   'P 1'
#
loop_
_entity.id
_entity.type
_entity.pdbx_description
1 polymer ?
#
loop_
_entity_poly.entity_id
_entity_poly.type
_entity_poly.pdbx_seq_one_letter_code
_entity_poly.pdbx_strand_id
1 'polypeptide(L)'
;MNDLVHSLEDIGLPPFLQELGSVAIALLDENGSVLAANQGFLRLAPPRDASDQSWDVRSLFVNPRLEDIKALVPYHGGALLLYRGILNIAIGDQPCRSLQGHIYRWQEGRLLVAAEHDVEGLEVLGATVMQLNEELTETQRQLLRANRELKRNEATIRELMQTDPLTGVGNRRRLDEALADEVERSQRYQHALCLLMTDLDHFKDVNDYHGHTVGDEVLKQFALLLSEHCRQSDLVARFGGEEFVILLPDTLLEDAVACAERIRQQLESQPLVGQVGRVTASFGVAMLDRDEESGDLMRRVDQALYRSKKEGRNRVTQSVVAGQNAVPDVGCC
;
A
#
# COMPACT_ATOMS: atom_id res chain seq x y z
N MET A 1 -38.39 15.77 -54.85
CA MET A 1 -38.49 15.31 -56.25
C MET A 1 -37.50 14.18 -56.42
N ASN A 2 -37.86 12.90 -56.41
CA ASN A 2 -39.17 12.24 -56.48
C ASN A 2 -39.11 11.02 -55.55
N ASP A 3 -39.98 10.96 -54.54
CA ASP A 3 -41.27 10.26 -54.58
C ASP A 3 -41.06 8.74 -54.67
N LEU A 4 -41.01 8.05 -53.53
CA LEU A 4 -41.48 6.66 -53.38
C LEU A 4 -41.22 6.05 -51.97
N VAL A 5 -40.39 6.64 -51.12
CA VAL A 5 -40.27 6.22 -49.71
C VAL A 5 -41.17 7.10 -48.86
N HIS A 6 -42.34 6.58 -48.51
CA HIS A 6 -43.30 7.22 -47.63
C HIS A 6 -42.72 7.40 -46.22
N SER A 7 -43.23 8.41 -45.51
CA SER A 7 -42.97 8.53 -44.07
C SER A 7 -43.61 7.33 -43.36
N LEU A 8 -43.05 6.88 -42.23
CA LEU A 8 -43.74 5.88 -41.40
C LEU A 8 -45.10 6.40 -40.90
N GLU A 9 -45.29 7.72 -40.87
CA GLU A 9 -46.58 8.34 -40.55
C GLU A 9 -47.66 8.04 -41.60
N ASP A 10 -47.29 7.97 -42.88
CA ASP A 10 -48.23 7.75 -44.00
C ASP A 10 -48.86 6.36 -43.96
N ILE A 11 -48.26 5.44 -43.19
CA ILE A 11 -48.71 4.06 -42.99
C ILE A 11 -49.32 3.84 -41.58
N GLY A 12 -49.57 4.92 -40.84
CA GLY A 12 -50.26 4.90 -39.56
C GLY A 12 -49.38 4.55 -38.35
N LEU A 13 -48.05 4.61 -38.48
CA LEU A 13 -47.15 4.47 -37.33
C LEU A 13 -46.92 5.83 -36.62
N PRO A 14 -46.68 5.83 -35.29
CA PRO A 14 -46.44 7.06 -34.54
C PRO A 14 -45.22 7.87 -35.05
N PRO A 15 -45.31 9.22 -35.12
CA PRO A 15 -44.24 10.12 -35.58
C PRO A 15 -42.87 9.88 -34.94
N PHE A 16 -42.82 9.60 -33.63
CA PHE A 16 -41.56 9.44 -32.90
C PHE A 16 -40.69 8.29 -33.45
N LEU A 17 -41.29 7.28 -34.09
CA LEU A 17 -40.56 6.16 -34.68
C LEU A 17 -39.70 6.59 -35.88
N GLN A 18 -40.09 7.66 -36.56
CA GLN A 18 -39.36 8.22 -37.69
C GLN A 18 -37.99 8.78 -37.27
N GLU A 19 -37.90 9.33 -36.05
CA GLU A 19 -36.70 10.00 -35.51
C GLU A 19 -35.73 9.04 -34.80
N LEU A 20 -36.17 7.83 -34.46
CA LEU A 20 -35.33 6.86 -33.76
C LEU A 20 -34.17 6.40 -34.64
N GLY A 21 -32.95 6.61 -34.15
CA GLY A 21 -31.74 6.12 -34.80
C GLY A 21 -31.29 4.74 -34.30
N SER A 22 -31.50 4.42 -33.03
CA SER A 22 -31.03 3.18 -32.38
C SER A 22 -31.88 1.95 -32.73
N VAL A 23 -33.01 2.16 -33.39
CA VAL A 23 -33.96 1.15 -33.84
C VAL A 23 -34.14 1.34 -35.33
N ALA A 24 -33.95 0.28 -36.11
CA ALA A 24 -34.15 0.28 -37.54
C ALA A 24 -35.54 -0.26 -37.88
N ILE A 25 -36.34 0.55 -38.59
CA ILE A 25 -37.70 0.19 -39.00
C ILE A 25 -37.85 0.44 -40.49
N ALA A 26 -38.34 -0.56 -41.23
CA ALA A 26 -38.69 -0.43 -42.64
C ALA A 26 -39.96 -1.21 -43.00
N LEU A 27 -40.77 -0.62 -43.87
CA LEU A 27 -41.85 -1.29 -44.57
C LEU A 27 -41.38 -1.64 -45.98
N LEU A 28 -41.51 -2.90 -46.36
CA LEU A 28 -41.13 -3.44 -47.66
C LEU A 28 -42.36 -3.94 -48.42
N ASP A 29 -42.32 -3.84 -49.74
CA ASP A 29 -43.31 -4.48 -50.61
C ASP A 29 -43.10 -6.00 -50.72
N GLU A 30 -43.97 -6.67 -51.49
CA GLU A 30 -43.88 -8.11 -51.73
C GLU A 30 -42.62 -8.54 -52.49
N ASN A 31 -41.92 -7.60 -53.14
CA ASN A 31 -40.68 -7.83 -53.88
C ASN A 31 -39.43 -7.50 -53.04
N GLY A 32 -39.58 -6.89 -51.86
CA GLY A 32 -38.47 -6.47 -50.99
C GLY A 32 -37.95 -5.06 -51.25
N SER A 33 -38.70 -4.25 -52.01
CA SER A 33 -38.48 -2.83 -52.22
C SER A 33 -38.87 -2.03 -50.99
N VAL A 34 -38.08 -1.03 -50.59
CA VAL A 34 -38.40 -0.18 -49.43
C VAL A 34 -39.52 0.82 -49.76
N LEU A 35 -40.65 0.70 -49.07
CA LEU A 35 -41.81 1.60 -49.18
C LEU A 35 -41.78 2.73 -48.15
N ALA A 36 -41.28 2.47 -46.95
CA ALA A 36 -41.14 3.46 -45.88
C ALA A 36 -40.02 3.04 -44.93
N ALA A 37 -39.28 3.98 -44.35
CA ALA A 37 -38.20 3.67 -43.41
C ALA A 37 -37.92 4.83 -42.43
N ASN A 38 -37.46 4.49 -41.22
CA ASN A 38 -36.97 5.49 -40.26
C ASN A 38 -35.47 5.78 -40.43
N GLN A 39 -34.98 6.80 -39.70
CA GLN A 39 -33.56 7.16 -39.70
C GLN A 39 -32.64 5.99 -39.33
N GLY A 40 -33.04 5.14 -38.37
CA GLY A 40 -32.25 3.97 -37.98
C GLY A 40 -32.02 2.98 -39.13
N PHE A 41 -33.06 2.68 -39.92
CA PHE A 41 -32.92 1.79 -41.08
C PHE A 41 -32.11 2.43 -42.21
N LEU A 42 -32.28 3.73 -42.45
CA LEU A 42 -31.51 4.47 -43.45
C LEU A 42 -29.99 4.46 -43.17
N ARG A 43 -29.57 4.31 -41.92
CA ARG A 43 -28.14 4.17 -41.54
C ARG A 43 -27.57 2.78 -41.79
N LEU A 44 -28.43 1.78 -41.96
CA LEU A 44 -28.06 0.39 -42.20
C LEU A 44 -28.25 -0.02 -43.67
N ALA A 45 -29.07 0.72 -44.43
CA ALA A 45 -29.30 0.44 -45.84
C ALA A 45 -28.21 1.09 -46.71
N PRO A 46 -27.86 0.50 -47.87
CA PRO A 46 -27.00 1.15 -48.84
C PRO A 46 -27.62 2.47 -49.33
N PRO A 47 -26.81 3.48 -49.66
CA PRO A 47 -27.32 4.72 -50.24
C PRO A 47 -28.08 4.41 -51.53
N ARG A 48 -29.30 4.95 -51.67
CA ARG A 48 -30.13 4.76 -52.86
C ARG A 48 -29.46 5.40 -54.08
N ASP A 49 -29.19 4.60 -55.11
CA ASP A 49 -28.75 5.13 -56.40
C ASP A 49 -29.91 5.90 -57.03
N ALA A 50 -29.66 7.11 -57.56
CA ALA A 50 -30.70 7.97 -58.15
C ALA A 50 -31.36 7.33 -59.39
N SER A 51 -30.75 6.28 -59.95
CA SER A 51 -31.26 5.48 -61.07
C SER A 51 -32.12 4.29 -60.65
N ASP A 52 -32.16 3.93 -59.36
CA ASP A 52 -32.90 2.76 -58.84
C ASP A 52 -34.35 3.13 -58.46
N GLN A 53 -35.28 2.74 -59.34
CA GLN A 53 -36.71 2.92 -59.14
C GLN A 53 -37.30 2.00 -58.05
N SER A 54 -36.64 0.90 -57.69
CA SER A 54 -37.19 -0.14 -56.81
C SER A 54 -36.55 -0.17 -55.41
N TRP A 55 -35.33 0.33 -55.22
CA TRP A 55 -34.57 0.25 -53.96
C TRP A 55 -34.74 -1.09 -53.23
N ASP A 56 -34.34 -2.16 -53.91
CA ASP A 56 -34.44 -3.55 -53.44
C ASP A 56 -33.40 -3.83 -52.35
N VAL A 57 -33.86 -4.26 -51.17
CA VAL A 57 -33.01 -4.58 -50.02
C VAL A 57 -32.95 -6.07 -49.71
N ARG A 58 -33.40 -6.98 -50.60
CA ARG A 58 -33.34 -8.43 -50.33
C ARG A 58 -31.94 -8.94 -50.04
N SER A 59 -30.94 -8.45 -50.77
CA SER A 59 -29.54 -8.82 -50.60
C SER A 59 -28.96 -8.38 -49.25
N LEU A 60 -29.59 -7.41 -48.58
CA LEU A 60 -29.22 -6.94 -47.25
C LEU A 60 -29.40 -8.05 -46.21
N PHE A 61 -30.44 -8.89 -46.35
CA PHE A 61 -30.82 -9.91 -45.36
C PHE A 61 -30.15 -11.25 -45.66
N VAL A 62 -29.00 -11.49 -45.04
CA VAL A 62 -28.20 -12.71 -45.24
C VAL A 62 -28.82 -13.91 -44.54
N ASN A 63 -29.31 -13.70 -43.31
CA ASN A 63 -29.99 -14.73 -42.52
C ASN A 63 -30.94 -14.08 -41.50
N PRO A 64 -32.24 -14.43 -41.47
CA PRO A 64 -32.95 -15.20 -42.50
C PRO A 64 -33.02 -14.43 -43.82
N ARG A 65 -33.04 -15.12 -44.96
CA ARG A 65 -33.29 -14.46 -46.25
C ARG A 65 -34.76 -14.08 -46.33
N LEU A 66 -35.06 -12.87 -46.80
CA LEU A 66 -36.45 -12.39 -46.92
C LEU A 66 -37.34 -13.31 -47.77
N GLU A 67 -36.75 -13.96 -48.79
CA GLU A 67 -37.46 -14.88 -49.69
C GLU A 67 -37.94 -16.14 -48.97
N ASP A 68 -37.16 -16.67 -48.02
CA ASP A 68 -37.50 -17.87 -47.25
C ASP A 68 -38.67 -17.62 -46.29
N ILE A 69 -38.83 -16.36 -45.84
CA ILE A 69 -39.87 -15.95 -44.88
C ILE A 69 -41.22 -15.75 -45.58
N LYS A 70 -41.22 -15.37 -46.87
CA LYS A 70 -42.43 -15.05 -47.65
C LYS A 70 -43.29 -16.30 -47.96
N ALA A 71 -42.68 -17.47 -48.05
CA ALA A 71 -43.30 -18.68 -48.60
C ALA A 71 -44.29 -19.42 -47.67
N LEU A 72 -44.39 -19.06 -46.39
CA LEU A 72 -44.86 -20.00 -45.37
C LEU A 72 -46.26 -19.79 -44.77
N VAL A 73 -46.99 -18.69 -45.02
CA VAL A 73 -48.29 -18.48 -44.34
C VAL A 73 -49.32 -17.70 -45.18
N PRO A 74 -50.55 -18.22 -45.40
CA PRO A 74 -51.63 -17.46 -46.05
C PRO A 74 -52.13 -16.30 -45.16
N TYR A 75 -52.29 -15.12 -45.75
CA TYR A 75 -52.71 -13.90 -45.05
C TYR A 75 -54.24 -13.86 -44.88
N HIS A 76 -54.71 -13.71 -43.63
CA HIS A 76 -56.14 -13.65 -43.30
C HIS A 76 -56.55 -12.27 -42.72
N GLY A 77 -55.73 -11.23 -42.92
CA GLY A 77 -55.92 -9.90 -42.33
C GLY A 77 -55.21 -9.72 -40.99
N GLY A 78 -54.82 -8.48 -40.67
CA GLY A 78 -54.11 -8.12 -39.43
C GLY A 78 -52.58 -8.13 -39.55
N ALA A 79 -51.87 -7.97 -38.42
CA ALA A 79 -50.42 -8.08 -38.34
C ALA A 79 -50.02 -9.50 -37.92
N LEU A 80 -49.13 -10.15 -38.68
CA LEU A 80 -48.68 -11.51 -38.40
C LEU A 80 -47.17 -11.53 -38.21
N LEU A 81 -46.68 -12.00 -37.06
CA LEU A 81 -45.24 -12.20 -36.84
C LEU A 81 -44.75 -13.36 -37.71
N LEU A 82 -43.83 -13.09 -38.64
CA LEU A 82 -43.22 -14.09 -39.52
C LEU A 82 -41.87 -14.56 -38.99
N TYR A 83 -41.11 -13.69 -38.33
CA TYR A 83 -39.79 -14.00 -37.79
C TYR A 83 -39.49 -13.20 -36.53
N ARG A 84 -38.83 -13.84 -35.57
CA ARG A 84 -38.25 -13.20 -34.37
C ARG A 84 -36.90 -13.85 -34.08
N GLY A 85 -35.83 -13.06 -34.07
CA GLY A 85 -34.47 -13.56 -33.84
C GLY A 85 -33.41 -12.60 -34.36
N ILE A 86 -32.20 -13.12 -34.61
CA ILE A 86 -31.07 -12.33 -35.10
C ILE A 86 -31.20 -12.14 -36.61
N LEU A 87 -31.27 -10.88 -37.04
CA LEU A 87 -31.17 -10.45 -38.43
C LEU A 87 -29.71 -10.15 -38.76
N ASN A 88 -29.14 -10.95 -39.66
CA ASN A 88 -27.79 -10.73 -40.19
C ASN A 88 -27.87 -9.86 -41.44
N ILE A 89 -27.30 -8.66 -41.34
CA ILE A 89 -27.35 -7.61 -42.37
C ILE A 89 -25.96 -7.35 -42.97
N ALA A 90 -25.82 -7.48 -44.29
CA ALA A 90 -24.57 -7.19 -44.99
C ALA A 90 -24.73 -6.13 -46.09
N ILE A 91 -23.81 -5.16 -46.14
CA ILE A 91 -23.79 -4.09 -47.15
C ILE A 91 -22.52 -4.24 -48.00
N GLY A 92 -22.64 -4.82 -49.19
CA GLY A 92 -21.49 -5.08 -50.06
C GLY A 92 -20.43 -5.93 -49.35
N ASP A 93 -19.18 -5.43 -49.32
CA ASP A 93 -18.04 -6.10 -48.67
C ASP A 93 -17.87 -5.72 -47.17
N GLN A 94 -18.83 -5.01 -46.57
CA GLN A 94 -18.76 -4.69 -45.13
C GLN A 94 -19.00 -5.93 -44.27
N PRO A 95 -18.40 -6.00 -43.05
CA PRO A 95 -18.70 -7.05 -42.09
C PRO A 95 -20.20 -7.11 -41.78
N CYS A 96 -20.72 -8.32 -41.70
CA CYS A 96 -22.12 -8.60 -41.45
C CYS A 96 -22.51 -8.15 -40.04
N ARG A 97 -23.49 -7.26 -39.93
CA ARG A 97 -24.00 -6.78 -38.64
C ARG A 97 -25.11 -7.68 -38.14
N SER A 98 -25.07 -7.99 -36.84
CA SER A 98 -26.09 -8.80 -36.19
C SER A 98 -27.02 -7.92 -35.38
N LEU A 99 -28.31 -7.89 -35.74
CA LEU A 99 -29.34 -7.09 -35.07
C LEU A 99 -30.41 -8.00 -34.49
N GLN A 100 -30.91 -7.70 -33.30
CA GLN A 100 -32.08 -8.40 -32.79
C GLN A 100 -33.33 -7.83 -33.44
N GLY A 101 -34.13 -8.63 -34.12
CA GLY A 101 -35.25 -8.09 -34.89
C GLY A 101 -36.47 -9.00 -35.04
N HIS A 102 -37.51 -8.36 -35.55
CA HIS A 102 -38.82 -8.95 -35.83
C HIS A 102 -39.23 -8.57 -37.25
N ILE A 103 -39.84 -9.53 -37.95
CA ILE A 103 -40.43 -9.32 -39.27
C ILE A 103 -41.89 -9.69 -39.18
N TYR A 104 -42.76 -8.74 -39.53
CA TYR A 104 -44.21 -8.92 -39.56
C TYR A 104 -44.72 -8.85 -40.99
N ARG A 105 -45.75 -9.62 -41.30
CA ARG A 105 -46.65 -9.30 -42.41
C ARG A 105 -47.61 -8.22 -41.93
N TRP A 106 -47.59 -7.09 -42.60
CA TRP A 106 -48.41 -5.93 -42.35
C TRP A 106 -49.35 -5.71 -43.54
N GLN A 107 -50.35 -4.84 -43.37
CA GLN A 107 -51.43 -4.51 -44.32
C GLN A 107 -51.09 -4.73 -45.81
N GLU A 108 -52.03 -5.29 -46.57
CA GLU A 108 -51.88 -5.57 -48.01
C GLU A 108 -50.68 -6.48 -48.36
N GLY A 109 -50.30 -7.39 -47.45
CA GLY A 109 -49.24 -8.38 -47.71
C GLY A 109 -47.81 -7.86 -47.58
N ARG A 110 -47.63 -6.59 -47.21
CA ARG A 110 -46.34 -5.91 -47.02
C ARG A 110 -45.55 -6.47 -45.84
N LEU A 111 -44.25 -6.21 -45.76
CA LEU A 111 -43.39 -6.67 -44.67
C LEU A 111 -42.93 -5.49 -43.81
N LEU A 112 -43.18 -5.54 -42.51
CA LEU A 112 -42.64 -4.60 -41.53
C LEU A 112 -41.45 -5.25 -40.81
N VAL A 113 -40.26 -4.69 -41.01
CA VAL A 113 -39.03 -5.09 -40.32
C VAL A 113 -38.76 -4.08 -39.22
N ALA A 114 -38.51 -4.57 -38.00
CA ALA A 114 -38.06 -3.76 -36.87
C ALA A 114 -36.87 -4.46 -36.21
N ALA A 115 -35.78 -3.74 -35.97
CA ALA A 115 -34.57 -4.30 -35.37
C ALA A 115 -33.92 -3.32 -34.39
N GLU A 116 -33.38 -3.84 -33.29
CA GLU A 116 -32.65 -3.08 -32.27
C GLU A 116 -31.19 -3.54 -32.20
N HIS A 117 -30.29 -2.56 -32.11
CA HIS A 117 -28.86 -2.62 -31.74
C HIS A 117 -27.93 -3.67 -32.40
N ASP A 118 -26.69 -3.23 -32.62
CA ASP A 118 -25.57 -4.02 -33.15
C ASP A 118 -24.91 -4.84 -32.02
N VAL A 119 -25.04 -6.16 -32.07
CA VAL A 119 -24.51 -7.08 -31.05
C VAL A 119 -22.97 -7.07 -31.01
N GLU A 120 -22.31 -6.71 -32.10
CA GLU A 120 -20.86 -6.81 -32.29
C GLU A 120 -20.07 -5.79 -31.43
N GLY A 121 -20.62 -4.58 -31.23
CA GLY A 121 -19.97 -3.54 -30.41
C GLY A 121 -19.88 -3.87 -28.92
N LEU A 122 -20.83 -4.66 -28.40
CA LEU A 122 -20.86 -5.11 -27.00
C LEU A 122 -19.82 -6.22 -26.75
N GLU A 123 -19.59 -7.09 -27.72
CA GLU A 123 -18.59 -8.16 -27.62
C GLU A 123 -17.16 -7.60 -27.61
N VAL A 124 -16.87 -6.63 -28.48
CA VAL A 124 -15.57 -5.94 -28.53
C VAL A 124 -15.30 -5.18 -27.22
N LEU A 125 -16.31 -4.50 -26.67
CA LEU A 125 -16.18 -3.82 -25.38
C LEU A 125 -15.93 -4.81 -24.24
N GLY A 126 -16.63 -5.93 -24.22
CA GLY A 126 -16.42 -7.00 -23.23
C GLY A 126 -15.00 -7.53 -23.25
N ALA A 127 -14.47 -7.84 -24.44
CA ALA A 127 -13.09 -8.29 -24.61
C ALA A 127 -12.06 -7.24 -24.13
N THR A 128 -12.28 -5.96 -24.47
CA THR A 128 -11.42 -4.85 -24.05
C THR A 128 -11.41 -4.69 -22.52
N VAL A 129 -12.57 -4.76 -21.88
CA VAL A 129 -12.70 -4.67 -20.41
C VAL A 129 -12.02 -5.85 -19.72
N MET A 130 -12.15 -7.07 -20.26
CA MET A 130 -11.45 -8.24 -19.73
C MET A 130 -9.93 -8.07 -19.81
N GLN A 131 -9.40 -7.63 -20.95
CA GLN A 131 -7.96 -7.38 -21.12
C GLN A 131 -7.44 -6.32 -20.14
N LEU A 132 -8.13 -5.18 -20.01
CA LEU A 132 -7.74 -4.12 -19.07
C LEU A 132 -7.78 -4.61 -17.61
N ASN A 133 -8.76 -5.43 -17.25
CA ASN A 133 -8.83 -6.01 -15.91
C ASN A 133 -7.67 -6.98 -15.63
N GLU A 134 -7.25 -7.77 -16.61
CA GLU A 134 -6.08 -8.64 -16.49
C GLU A 134 -4.79 -7.82 -16.31
N GLU A 135 -4.58 -6.79 -17.14
CA GLU A 135 -3.43 -5.88 -17.04
C GLU A 135 -3.41 -5.13 -15.69
N LEU A 136 -4.57 -4.65 -15.23
CA LEU A 136 -4.71 -4.00 -13.93
C LEU A 136 -4.36 -4.96 -12.80
N THR A 137 -4.86 -6.19 -12.85
CA THR A 137 -4.61 -7.21 -11.83
C THR A 137 -3.12 -7.55 -11.77
N GLU A 138 -2.46 -7.68 -12.91
CA GLU A 138 -1.02 -7.97 -12.95
C GLU A 138 -0.20 -6.80 -12.41
N THR A 139 -0.54 -5.57 -12.79
CA THR A 139 0.12 -4.36 -12.27
C THR A 139 -0.05 -4.24 -10.75
N GLN A 140 -1.25 -4.53 -10.21
CA GLN A 140 -1.50 -4.55 -8.77
C GLN A 140 -0.65 -5.60 -8.05
N ARG A 141 -0.49 -6.81 -8.61
CA ARG A 141 0.40 -7.83 -8.04
C ARG A 141 1.85 -7.38 -8.02
N GLN A 142 2.32 -6.77 -9.09
CA GLN A 142 3.69 -6.25 -9.18
C GLN A 142 3.94 -5.15 -8.15
N LEU A 143 3.02 -4.19 -8.03
CA LEU A 143 3.07 -3.14 -7.00
C LEU A 143 3.14 -3.71 -5.59
N LEU A 144 2.30 -4.71 -5.28
CA LEU A 144 2.31 -5.36 -3.96
C LEU A 144 3.63 -6.07 -3.67
N ARG A 145 4.25 -6.72 -4.68
CA ARG A 145 5.56 -7.36 -4.53
C ARG A 145 6.65 -6.33 -4.29
N ALA A 146 6.73 -5.29 -5.12
CA ALA A 146 7.72 -4.22 -4.99
C ALA A 146 7.61 -3.50 -3.63
N ASN A 147 6.38 -3.22 -3.17
CA ASN A 147 6.17 -2.57 -1.87
C ASN A 147 6.64 -3.46 -0.69
N ARG A 148 6.43 -4.78 -0.78
CA ARG A 148 6.94 -5.72 0.23
C ARG A 148 8.47 -5.76 0.25
N GLU A 149 9.11 -5.76 -0.91
CA GLU A 149 10.57 -5.74 -1.00
C GLU A 149 11.14 -4.42 -0.46
N LEU A 150 10.54 -3.29 -0.84
CA LEU A 150 10.93 -1.97 -0.35
C LEU A 150 10.85 -1.92 1.19
N LYS A 151 9.75 -2.37 1.79
CA LYS A 151 9.60 -2.43 3.25
C LYS A 151 10.62 -3.34 3.94
N ARG A 152 10.97 -4.48 3.32
CA ARG A 152 12.01 -5.38 3.85
C ARG A 152 13.38 -4.71 3.81
N ASN A 153 13.72 -4.08 2.69
CA ASN A 153 14.99 -3.37 2.53
C ASN A 153 15.09 -2.20 3.52
N GLU A 154 14.00 -1.44 3.71
CA GLU A 154 13.94 -0.38 4.74
C GLU A 154 14.17 -0.92 6.15
N ALA A 155 13.59 -2.07 6.50
CA ALA A 155 13.80 -2.70 7.80
C ALA A 155 15.27 -3.14 7.99
N THR A 156 15.86 -3.80 6.99
CA THR A 156 17.27 -4.21 7.02
C THR A 156 18.21 -3.00 7.13
N ILE A 157 17.96 -1.94 6.34
CA ILE A 157 18.74 -0.71 6.41
C ILE A 157 18.61 -0.08 7.79
N ARG A 158 17.40 -0.03 8.35
CA ARG A 158 17.17 0.53 9.68
C ARG A 158 17.95 -0.24 10.75
N GLU A 159 17.95 -1.57 10.69
CA GLU A 159 18.69 -2.43 11.62
C GLU A 159 20.21 -2.22 11.51
N LEU A 160 20.75 -2.20 10.27
CA LEU A 160 22.17 -1.89 10.01
C LEU A 160 22.57 -0.50 10.51
N MET A 161 21.64 0.46 10.48
CA MET A 161 21.87 1.82 10.96
C MET A 161 21.58 1.99 12.46
N GLN A 162 21.24 0.93 13.21
CA GLN A 162 20.89 1.01 14.63
C GLN A 162 21.93 0.35 15.55
N THR A 163 22.95 -0.30 15.00
CA THR A 163 24.05 -0.90 15.76
C THR A 163 25.34 -0.09 15.63
N ASP A 164 26.20 -0.19 16.63
CA ASP A 164 27.57 0.30 16.56
C ASP A 164 28.44 -0.75 15.85
N PRO A 165 29.13 -0.41 14.73
CA PRO A 165 29.83 -1.40 13.92
C PRO A 165 31.05 -2.02 14.61
N LEU A 166 31.60 -1.37 15.64
CA LEU A 166 32.75 -1.89 16.37
C LEU A 166 32.33 -2.93 17.43
N THR A 167 31.31 -2.57 18.22
CA THR A 167 30.94 -3.30 19.44
C THR A 167 29.70 -4.18 19.28
N GLY A 168 28.88 -3.96 18.25
CA GLY A 168 27.67 -4.72 17.96
C GLY A 168 26.46 -4.36 18.83
N VAL A 169 26.62 -3.54 19.88
CA VAL A 169 25.51 -3.04 20.69
C VAL A 169 24.74 -1.94 19.95
N GLY A 170 23.68 -1.39 20.55
CA GLY A 170 22.96 -0.26 19.96
C GLY A 170 23.88 0.93 19.70
N ASN A 171 23.62 1.72 18.66
CA ASN A 171 24.27 3.02 18.53
C ASN A 171 23.43 4.12 19.20
N ARG A 172 23.99 5.33 19.26
CA ARG A 172 23.31 6.50 19.81
C ARG A 172 21.92 6.75 19.21
N ARG A 173 21.74 6.56 17.90
CA ARG A 173 20.42 6.75 17.26
C ARG A 173 19.38 5.77 17.79
N ARG A 174 19.75 4.49 17.93
CA ARG A 174 18.88 3.46 18.52
C ARG A 174 18.52 3.79 19.97
N LEU A 175 19.49 4.29 20.74
CA LEU A 175 19.26 4.73 22.11
C LEU A 175 18.28 5.90 22.18
N ASP A 176 18.49 6.95 21.37
CA ASP A 176 17.64 8.14 21.37
C ASP A 176 16.18 7.78 21.02
N GLU A 177 15.99 6.92 20.01
CA GLU A 177 14.67 6.38 19.62
C GLU A 177 14.03 5.57 20.78
N ALA A 178 14.76 4.59 21.33
CA ALA A 178 14.22 3.73 22.39
C ALA A 178 13.95 4.46 23.70
N LEU A 179 14.79 5.44 24.06
CA LEU A 179 14.62 6.24 25.26
C LEU A 179 13.36 7.12 25.16
N ALA A 180 13.10 7.73 24.01
CA ALA A 180 11.89 8.52 23.80
C ALA A 180 10.62 7.65 23.95
N ASP A 181 10.61 6.48 23.31
CA ASP A 181 9.49 5.53 23.38
C ASP A 181 9.25 5.03 24.82
N GLU A 182 10.33 4.69 25.54
CA GLU A 182 10.20 4.14 26.89
C GLU A 182 9.85 5.21 27.93
N VAL A 183 10.24 6.47 27.74
CA VAL A 183 9.77 7.59 28.58
C VAL A 183 8.26 7.76 28.43
N GLU A 184 7.74 7.79 27.20
CA GLU A 184 6.28 7.90 26.97
C GLU A 184 5.54 6.71 27.60
N ARG A 185 6.10 5.50 27.46
CA ARG A 185 5.54 4.28 28.03
C ARG A 185 5.55 4.30 29.56
N SER A 186 6.67 4.67 30.17
CA SER A 186 6.84 4.78 31.61
C SER A 186 5.86 5.80 32.21
N GLN A 187 5.71 6.97 31.57
CA GLN A 187 4.74 7.99 31.99
C GLN A 187 3.29 7.49 31.88
N ARG A 188 2.95 6.78 30.79
CA ARG A 188 1.60 6.24 30.56
C ARG A 188 1.22 5.16 31.59
N TYR A 189 2.13 4.24 31.86
CA TYR A 189 1.86 3.08 32.72
C TYR A 189 2.36 3.24 34.17
N GLN A 190 3.01 4.37 34.48
CA GLN A 190 3.59 4.67 35.80
C GLN A 190 4.60 3.59 36.25
N HIS A 191 5.40 3.10 35.31
CA HIS A 191 6.46 2.13 35.58
C HIS A 191 7.80 2.82 35.78
N ALA A 192 8.69 2.23 36.59
CA ALA A 192 10.02 2.78 36.82
C ALA A 192 10.90 2.64 35.57
N LEU A 193 11.62 3.70 35.22
CA LEU A 193 12.58 3.71 34.12
C LEU A 193 13.91 4.25 34.64
N CYS A 194 14.98 3.49 34.47
CA CYS A 194 16.33 3.95 34.80
C CYS A 194 17.21 4.05 33.56
N LEU A 195 18.16 4.98 33.63
CA LEU A 195 19.22 5.17 32.66
C LEU A 195 20.56 5.11 33.39
N LEU A 196 21.49 4.34 32.86
CA LEU A 196 22.86 4.22 33.35
C LEU A 196 23.79 4.69 32.24
N MET A 197 24.72 5.59 32.55
CA MET A 197 25.77 6.04 31.63
C MET A 197 27.13 5.70 32.22
N THR A 198 28.02 5.16 31.39
CA THR A 198 29.34 4.69 31.82
C THR A 198 30.41 5.11 30.84
N ASP A 199 31.62 5.31 31.36
CA ASP A 199 32.81 5.70 30.59
C ASP A 199 34.03 4.96 31.14
N LEU A 200 34.85 4.41 30.24
CA LEU A 200 36.09 3.73 30.62
C LEU A 200 37.11 4.76 31.12
N ASP A 201 37.53 4.60 32.36
CA ASP A 201 38.49 5.50 32.99
C ASP A 201 39.84 5.40 32.28
N HIS A 202 40.43 6.55 31.95
CA HIS A 202 41.77 6.62 31.36
C HIS A 202 41.91 5.85 30.03
N PHE A 203 40.83 5.68 29.27
CA PHE A 203 40.86 4.92 28.02
C PHE A 203 41.80 5.51 26.96
N LYS A 204 42.00 6.83 26.96
CA LYS A 204 43.03 7.47 26.13
C LYS A 204 44.43 6.91 26.42
N ASP A 205 44.77 6.68 27.68
CA ASP A 205 46.07 6.13 28.06
C ASP A 205 46.22 4.71 27.47
N VAL A 206 45.16 3.89 27.50
CA VAL A 206 45.15 2.56 26.85
C VAL A 206 45.47 2.67 25.35
N ASN A 207 44.85 3.61 24.64
CA ASN A 207 45.13 3.84 23.22
C ASN A 207 46.56 4.33 22.98
N ASP A 208 47.05 5.26 23.80
CA ASP A 208 48.37 5.86 23.64
C ASP A 208 49.49 4.85 23.92
N TYR A 209 49.30 3.93 24.88
CA TYR A 209 50.29 2.90 25.24
C TYR A 209 50.21 1.63 24.38
N HIS A 210 49.01 1.16 24.03
CA HIS A 210 48.81 -0.14 23.36
C HIS A 210 48.34 -0.02 21.90
N GLY A 211 48.02 1.18 21.44
CA GLY A 211 47.50 1.45 20.10
C GLY A 211 45.98 1.21 19.98
N HIS A 212 45.38 1.87 18.99
CA HIS A 212 43.93 1.86 18.75
C HIS A 212 43.34 0.47 18.54
N THR A 213 44.05 -0.46 17.89
CA THR A 213 43.55 -1.82 17.69
C THR A 213 43.30 -2.55 19.01
N VAL A 214 44.11 -2.26 20.04
CA VAL A 214 43.95 -2.85 21.37
C VAL A 214 42.84 -2.14 22.13
N GLY A 215 42.74 -0.82 22.01
CA GLY A 215 41.60 -0.07 22.55
C GLY A 215 40.27 -0.53 21.98
N ASP A 216 40.21 -0.80 20.68
CA ASP A 216 39.04 -1.35 20.00
C ASP A 216 38.62 -2.71 20.59
N GLU A 217 39.59 -3.57 20.92
CA GLU A 217 39.30 -4.85 21.59
C GLU A 217 38.79 -4.65 23.02
N VAL A 218 39.37 -3.71 23.76
CA VAL A 218 38.87 -3.34 25.10
C VAL A 218 37.41 -2.86 25.03
N LEU A 219 37.05 -2.04 24.03
CA LEU A 219 35.68 -1.57 23.82
C LEU A 219 34.71 -2.72 23.50
N LYS A 220 35.12 -3.69 22.68
CA LYS A 220 34.31 -4.88 22.37
C LYS A 220 34.07 -5.74 23.61
N GLN A 221 35.13 -6.03 24.37
CA GLN A 221 35.02 -6.84 25.59
C GLN A 221 34.20 -6.10 26.66
N PHE A 222 34.33 -4.78 26.74
CA PHE A 222 33.51 -3.99 27.65
C PHE A 222 32.03 -4.04 27.25
N ALA A 223 31.71 -3.85 25.96
CA ALA A 223 30.33 -3.96 25.47
C ALA A 223 29.71 -5.35 25.71
N LEU A 224 30.51 -6.42 25.56
CA LEU A 224 30.10 -7.78 25.89
C LEU A 224 29.81 -7.91 27.39
N LEU A 225 30.72 -7.44 28.25
CA LEU A 225 30.53 -7.43 29.70
C LEU A 225 29.23 -6.72 30.10
N LEU A 226 28.96 -5.54 29.54
CA LEU A 226 27.72 -4.80 29.80
C LEU A 226 26.49 -5.65 29.40
N SER A 227 26.53 -6.27 28.21
CA SER A 227 25.43 -7.05 27.67
C SER A 227 25.13 -8.31 28.49
N GLU A 228 26.16 -9.02 28.96
CA GLU A 228 26.00 -10.22 29.82
C GLU A 228 25.38 -9.90 31.19
N HIS A 229 25.46 -8.64 31.61
CA HIS A 229 24.89 -8.17 32.86
C HIS A 229 23.49 -7.57 32.70
N CYS A 230 22.98 -7.47 31.48
CA CYS A 230 21.67 -6.89 31.17
C CYS A 230 20.64 -7.97 30.79
N ARG A 231 19.36 -7.66 30.98
CA ARG A 231 18.24 -8.49 30.54
C ARG A 231 17.96 -8.27 29.06
N GLN A 232 17.17 -9.14 28.44
CA GLN A 232 16.73 -8.99 27.06
C GLN A 232 15.86 -7.73 26.83
N SER A 233 15.16 -7.27 27.87
CA SER A 233 14.37 -6.03 27.86
C SER A 233 15.22 -4.76 27.87
N ASP A 234 16.47 -4.87 28.30
CA ASP A 234 17.36 -3.73 28.49
C ASP A 234 18.07 -3.42 27.17
N LEU A 235 18.45 -2.17 26.97
CA LEU A 235 19.20 -1.75 25.79
C LEU A 235 20.57 -1.22 26.19
N VAL A 236 21.62 -1.94 25.80
CA VAL A 236 23.00 -1.43 25.82
C VAL A 236 23.26 -0.71 24.50
N ALA A 237 23.81 0.50 24.59
CA ALA A 237 24.20 1.28 23.43
C ALA A 237 25.53 2.02 23.64
N ARG A 238 26.33 2.15 22.58
CA ARG A 238 27.51 3.00 22.56
C ARG A 238 27.10 4.43 22.20
N PHE A 239 27.32 5.36 23.13
CA PHE A 239 26.93 6.76 22.97
C PHE A 239 27.95 7.55 22.13
N GLY A 240 29.24 7.26 22.32
CA GLY A 240 30.34 7.81 21.54
C GLY A 240 31.70 7.53 22.18
N GLY A 241 32.77 7.33 21.41
CA GLY A 241 34.10 7.08 21.96
C GLY A 241 34.12 5.88 22.92
N GLU A 242 34.50 6.11 24.18
CA GLU A 242 34.47 5.12 25.28
C GLU A 242 33.20 5.14 26.15
N GLU A 243 32.19 5.92 25.76
CA GLU A 243 30.95 6.11 26.52
C GLU A 243 29.85 5.13 26.06
N PHE A 244 29.23 4.48 27.04
CA PHE A 244 28.10 3.58 26.86
C PHE A 244 26.92 4.00 27.73
N VAL A 245 25.72 3.68 27.28
CA VAL A 245 24.47 3.92 27.99
C VAL A 245 23.67 2.63 28.03
N ILE A 246 23.02 2.37 29.16
CA ILE A 246 22.11 1.25 29.37
C ILE A 246 20.74 1.80 29.76
N LEU A 247 19.75 1.52 28.94
CA LEU A 247 18.34 1.76 29.24
C LEU A 247 17.77 0.55 30.00
N LEU A 248 17.18 0.80 31.16
CA LEU A 248 16.66 -0.21 32.07
C LEU A 248 15.15 0.02 32.30
N PRO A 249 14.29 -0.50 31.41
CA PRO A 249 12.84 -0.48 31.60
C PRO A 249 12.43 -1.25 32.86
N ASP A 250 11.30 -0.87 33.45
CA ASP A 250 10.70 -1.54 34.62
C ASP A 250 11.70 -1.77 35.78
N THR A 251 12.63 -0.83 35.99
CA THR A 251 13.74 -0.96 36.94
C THR A 251 13.77 0.22 37.89
N LEU A 252 13.79 -0.06 39.20
CA LEU A 252 13.92 0.95 40.26
C LEU A 252 15.38 1.40 40.41
N LEU A 253 15.58 2.59 40.97
CA LEU A 253 16.90 3.20 41.12
C LEU A 253 17.89 2.30 41.87
N GLU A 254 17.46 1.66 42.96
CA GLU A 254 18.31 0.78 43.77
C GLU A 254 18.81 -0.43 42.98
N ASP A 255 17.94 -1.05 42.18
CA ASP A 255 18.28 -2.19 41.31
C ASP A 255 19.23 -1.77 40.18
N ALA A 256 19.02 -0.58 39.61
CA ALA A 256 19.90 -0.02 38.59
C ALA A 256 21.31 0.25 39.14
N VAL A 257 21.40 0.81 40.36
CA VAL A 257 22.67 1.04 41.07
C VAL A 257 23.34 -0.29 41.40
N ALA A 258 22.60 -1.29 41.87
CA ALA A 258 23.14 -2.63 42.13
C ALA A 258 23.68 -3.30 40.86
N CYS A 259 23.00 -3.13 39.73
CA CYS A 259 23.47 -3.60 38.43
C CYS A 259 24.79 -2.91 38.03
N ALA A 260 24.85 -1.58 38.16
CA ALA A 260 26.06 -0.79 37.89
C ALA A 260 27.25 -1.24 38.75
N GLU A 261 27.03 -1.44 40.06
CA GLU A 261 28.08 -1.89 40.97
C GLU A 261 28.58 -3.30 40.64
N ARG A 262 27.69 -4.22 40.26
CA ARG A 262 28.09 -5.57 39.82
C ARG A 262 28.98 -5.52 38.58
N ILE A 263 28.60 -4.71 37.58
CA ILE A 263 29.40 -4.50 36.37
C ILE A 263 30.77 -3.90 36.73
N ARG A 264 30.78 -2.85 37.56
CA ARG A 264 32.01 -2.17 38.00
C ARG A 264 32.97 -3.12 38.70
N GLN A 265 32.47 -3.90 39.66
CA GLN A 265 33.27 -4.88 40.40
C GLN A 265 33.80 -5.98 39.48
N GLN A 266 32.98 -6.46 38.55
CA GLN A 266 33.40 -7.48 37.59
C GLN A 266 34.53 -6.96 36.68
N LEU A 267 34.39 -5.73 36.17
CA LEU A 267 35.41 -5.05 35.36
C LEU A 267 36.73 -4.87 36.14
N GLU A 268 36.65 -4.45 37.41
CA GLU A 268 37.83 -4.25 38.26
C GLU A 268 38.54 -5.56 38.61
N SER A 269 37.78 -6.66 38.71
CA SER A 269 38.29 -7.95 39.18
C SER A 269 39.24 -8.63 38.18
N GLN A 270 39.04 -8.42 36.87
CA GLN A 270 39.76 -9.13 35.82
C GLN A 270 40.06 -8.23 34.61
N PRO A 271 41.24 -8.38 33.99
CA PRO A 271 41.55 -7.64 32.77
C PRO A 271 40.62 -8.07 31.63
N LEU A 272 40.02 -7.10 30.94
CA LEU A 272 39.24 -7.35 29.70
C LEU A 272 40.14 -7.91 28.59
N VAL A 273 41.36 -7.41 28.51
CA VAL A 273 42.36 -7.81 27.52
C VAL A 273 43.69 -8.02 28.27
N GLY A 274 44.23 -9.24 28.23
CA GLY A 274 45.35 -9.65 29.09
C GLY A 274 46.59 -8.75 29.03
N GLN A 275 46.87 -8.13 27.88
CA GLN A 275 48.03 -7.25 27.68
C GLN A 275 47.85 -5.80 28.16
N VAL A 276 46.61 -5.36 28.46
CA VAL A 276 46.30 -3.98 28.92
C VAL A 276 46.33 -3.87 30.45
N GLY A 277 46.19 -5.00 31.15
CA GLY A 277 46.05 -5.01 32.60
C GLY A 277 44.63 -4.62 33.03
N ARG A 278 44.49 -4.08 34.25
CA ARG A 278 43.19 -3.72 34.81
C ARG A 278 42.69 -2.40 34.21
N VAL A 279 41.44 -2.41 33.77
CA VAL A 279 40.70 -1.23 33.32
C VAL A 279 39.56 -0.99 34.32
N THR A 280 39.22 0.27 34.57
CA THR A 280 38.07 0.63 35.42
C THR A 280 37.10 1.51 34.63
N ALA A 281 35.90 1.70 35.18
CA ALA A 281 34.92 2.59 34.59
C ALA A 281 34.19 3.39 35.66
N SER A 282 33.78 4.59 35.28
CA SER A 282 32.91 5.46 36.08
C SER A 282 31.48 5.34 35.59
N PHE A 283 30.52 5.34 36.52
CA PHE A 283 29.10 5.12 36.23
C PHE A 283 28.24 6.24 36.83
N GLY A 284 27.31 6.75 36.04
CA GLY A 284 26.20 7.60 36.47
C GLY A 284 24.88 6.84 36.34
N VAL A 285 23.98 6.96 37.32
CA VAL A 285 22.65 6.33 37.28
C VAL A 285 21.57 7.39 37.56
N ALA A 286 20.51 7.40 36.78
CA ALA A 286 19.35 8.26 36.99
C ALA A 286 18.07 7.48 36.76
N MET A 287 17.07 7.68 37.62
CA MET A 287 15.70 7.19 37.41
C MET A 287 14.85 8.34 36.89
N LEU A 288 13.98 8.08 35.90
CA LEU A 288 13.02 9.02 35.35
C LEU A 288 12.15 9.62 36.47
N ASP A 289 12.06 10.94 36.51
CA ASP A 289 11.16 11.67 37.41
C ASP A 289 9.81 11.96 36.72
N ARG A 290 8.80 12.38 37.49
CA ARG A 290 7.49 12.74 36.93
C ARG A 290 7.62 13.92 35.96
N ASP A 291 6.89 13.82 34.85
CA ASP A 291 6.80 14.86 33.80
C ASP A 291 8.16 15.25 33.19
N GLU A 292 9.15 14.37 33.31
CA GLU A 292 10.48 14.59 32.76
C GLU A 292 10.60 14.07 31.32
N GLU A 293 11.23 14.84 30.44
CA GLU A 293 11.52 14.42 29.07
C GLU A 293 12.82 13.60 28.98
N SER A 294 12.97 12.81 27.90
CA SER A 294 14.17 12.01 27.65
C SER A 294 15.49 12.79 27.73
N GLY A 295 15.49 14.04 27.24
CA GLY A 295 16.64 14.93 27.28
C GLY A 295 17.04 15.39 28.69
N ASP A 296 16.07 15.54 29.60
CA ASP A 296 16.32 15.89 31.00
C ASP A 296 16.94 14.71 31.76
N LEU A 297 16.41 13.50 31.54
CA LEU A 297 16.94 12.28 32.13
C LEU A 297 18.38 12.02 31.66
N MET A 298 18.65 12.19 30.36
CA MET A 298 20.00 12.09 29.79
C MET A 298 20.96 13.09 30.44
N ARG A 299 20.52 14.33 30.70
CA ARG A 299 21.34 15.35 31.36
C ARG A 299 21.65 14.99 32.81
N ARG A 300 20.69 14.40 33.55
CA ARG A 300 20.92 13.97 34.93
C ARG A 300 21.86 12.79 35.04
N VAL A 301 21.78 11.82 34.12
CA VAL A 301 22.70 10.67 34.13
C VAL A 301 24.13 11.12 33.79
N ASP A 302 24.29 12.04 32.83
CA ASP A 302 25.59 12.63 32.49
C ASP A 302 26.20 13.40 33.68
N GLN A 303 25.40 14.21 34.37
CA GLN A 303 25.86 14.90 35.60
C GLN A 303 26.28 13.91 36.70
N ALA A 304 25.59 12.79 36.84
CA ALA A 304 25.96 11.74 37.79
C ALA A 304 27.27 11.06 37.40
N LEU A 305 27.47 10.75 36.12
CA LEU A 305 28.73 10.21 35.59
C LEU A 305 29.89 11.19 35.79
N TYR A 306 29.65 12.48 35.54
CA TYR A 306 30.62 13.53 35.77
C TYR A 306 31.06 13.61 37.24
N ARG A 307 30.13 13.44 38.19
CA ARG A 307 30.46 13.34 39.62
C ARG A 307 31.33 12.11 39.90
N SER A 308 31.00 10.95 39.34
CA SER A 308 31.83 9.75 39.45
C SER A 308 33.27 10.00 39.01
N LYS A 309 33.45 10.64 37.85
CA LYS A 309 34.77 11.01 37.31
C LYS A 309 35.51 11.99 38.23
N LYS A 310 34.81 12.99 38.78
CA LYS A 310 35.41 14.02 39.66
C LYS A 310 35.82 13.50 41.03
N GLU A 311 35.05 12.60 41.60
CA GLU A 311 35.24 12.19 42.99
C GLU A 311 36.26 11.05 43.15
N GLY A 312 36.88 10.60 42.06
CA GLY A 312 37.98 9.64 42.09
C GLY A 312 37.84 8.45 41.15
N ARG A 313 36.85 8.47 40.22
CA ARG A 313 36.62 7.41 39.24
C ARG A 313 36.29 6.05 39.88
N ASN A 314 36.22 4.99 39.06
CA ASN A 314 35.90 3.62 39.47
C ASN A 314 34.77 3.56 40.52
N ARG A 315 33.62 4.17 40.22
CA ARG A 315 32.48 4.25 41.13
C ARG A 315 31.16 4.44 40.42
N VAL A 316 30.10 4.17 41.16
CA VAL A 316 28.73 4.49 40.78
C VAL A 316 28.24 5.71 41.56
N THR A 317 27.68 6.69 40.85
CA THR A 317 27.00 7.83 41.46
C THR A 317 25.58 7.90 40.93
N GLN A 318 24.60 8.06 41.80
CA GLN A 318 23.22 8.29 41.40
C GLN A 318 22.91 9.80 41.25
N SER A 319 21.94 10.12 40.39
CA SER A 319 21.41 11.47 40.25
C SER A 319 20.63 11.87 41.51
N VAL A 320 20.77 13.12 41.95
CA VAL A 320 19.92 13.66 43.02
C VAL A 320 18.64 14.18 42.38
N VAL A 321 17.49 13.62 42.76
CA VAL A 321 16.19 14.15 42.36
C VAL A 321 15.87 15.38 43.21
N ALA A 322 15.46 16.48 42.59
CA ALA A 322 15.02 17.68 43.31
C ALA A 322 13.65 17.42 43.96
N GLY A 323 13.61 16.66 45.06
CA GLY A 323 12.36 16.35 45.76
C GLY A 323 12.42 15.33 46.88
N GLN A 324 13.49 14.55 47.02
CA GLN A 324 13.61 13.56 48.11
C GLN A 324 15.01 13.59 48.72
N ASN A 325 15.20 14.48 49.69
CA ASN A 325 16.14 14.34 50.81
C ASN A 325 15.82 15.38 51.89
N ALA A 326 14.81 15.06 52.70
CA ALA A 326 14.73 15.50 54.09
C ALA A 326 14.45 14.24 54.93
N VAL A 327 15.48 13.41 55.12
CA VAL A 327 15.47 12.47 56.24
C VAL A 327 15.80 13.31 57.47
N PRO A 328 14.91 13.45 58.47
CA PRO A 328 15.25 14.15 59.69
C PRO A 328 16.31 13.33 60.42
N ASP A 329 17.37 14.03 60.78
CA ASP A 329 18.43 13.62 61.69
C ASP A 329 17.82 12.87 62.88
N VAL A 330 18.06 11.57 62.96
CA VAL A 330 17.63 10.76 64.09
C VAL A 330 18.62 11.06 65.21
N GLY A 331 18.32 12.14 65.95
CA GLY A 331 19.02 12.52 67.15
C GLY A 331 19.09 11.33 68.11
N CYS A 332 20.30 10.83 68.33
CA CYS A 332 20.62 9.90 69.39
C CYS A 332 20.37 10.63 70.73
N CYS A 333 19.42 10.12 71.50
CA CYS A 333 19.16 10.53 72.89
C CYS A 333 20.20 9.92 73.84
#